data_AF-A0A3D6CNS5-F1
#
_entry.id   AF-A0A3D6CNS5-F1
#
_cell.length_a   1.000
_cell.length_b   1.000
_cell.length_c   1.000
_cell.angle_alpha   90.00
_cell.angle_beta   90.00
_cell.angle_gamma   90.00
#
_symmetry.space_group_name_H-M   'P 1'
#
loop_
_entity.id
_entity.type
_entity.pdbx_description
1 polymer ?
#
loop_
_entity_poly.entity_id
_entity_poly.type
_entity_poly.pdbx_seq_one_letter_code
_entity_poly.pdbx_strand_id
1 'polypeptide(L)'
;MPNVKLFADHLLLQDCGQSLENRLPALRDLLCDRLGVTLSACHIVVIPVRALQDQPPVNVELHILPRPERTTGRIREICAEIKDIVSDVTGKPTAVRCAMLDPLTYVALK
;
A
#
# COMPACT_ATOMS: atom_id res chain seq x y z
N MET A 1 8.44 8.85 4.70
CA MET A 1 7.31 8.20 5.37
C MET A 1 6.25 7.85 4.33
N PRO A 2 6.14 6.57 3.95
CA PRO A 2 4.91 5.97 3.46
C PRO A 2 4.16 5.23 4.57
N ASN A 3 2.85 5.44 4.63
CA ASN A 3 1.92 4.67 5.46
C ASN A 3 0.93 3.97 4.54
N VAL A 4 1.00 2.63 4.52
CA VAL A 4 0.23 1.77 3.63
C VAL A 4 -0.80 1.00 4.43
N LYS A 5 -2.06 1.08 4.00
CA LYS A 5 -3.15 0.25 4.51
C LYS A 5 -3.68 -0.62 3.38
N LEU A 6 -3.57 -1.94 3.53
CA LEU A 6 -4.18 -2.93 2.65
C LEU A 6 -5.49 -3.40 3.28
N PHE A 7 -6.60 -2.89 2.79
CA PHE A 7 -7.93 -3.37 3.14
C PHE A 7 -8.27 -4.52 2.21
N ALA A 8 -8.50 -5.72 2.75
CA ALA A 8 -8.88 -6.88 1.97
C ALA A 8 -10.09 -7.57 2.58
N ASP A 9 -10.98 -8.09 1.74
CA ASP A 9 -12.13 -8.85 2.23
C ASP A 9 -11.67 -10.00 3.14
N HIS A 10 -12.35 -10.15 4.28
CA HIS A 10 -11.99 -11.13 5.29
C HIS A 10 -12.04 -12.58 4.80
N LEU A 11 -12.93 -12.94 3.86
CA LEU A 11 -12.98 -14.28 3.28
C LEU A 11 -11.79 -14.50 2.35
N LEU A 12 -11.45 -13.49 1.55
CA LEU A 12 -10.25 -13.55 0.70
C LEU A 12 -8.98 -13.74 1.54
N LEU A 13 -8.87 -13.07 2.69
CA LEU A 13 -7.72 -13.20 3.58
C LEU A 13 -7.60 -14.58 4.24
N GLN A 14 -8.68 -15.36 4.36
CA GLN A 14 -8.59 -16.74 4.81
C GLN A 14 -7.83 -17.62 3.80
N ASP A 15 -7.95 -17.30 2.50
CA ASP A 15 -7.33 -18.07 1.43
C ASP A 15 -5.89 -17.61 1.14
N CYS A 16 -5.65 -16.30 1.09
CA CYS A 16 -4.36 -15.73 0.64
C CYS A 16 -3.58 -14.98 1.73
N GLY A 17 -4.05 -14.96 2.98
CA GLY A 17 -3.47 -14.16 4.07
C GLY A 17 -1.99 -14.45 4.31
N GLN A 18 -1.61 -15.72 4.42
CA GLN A 18 -0.21 -16.10 4.66
C GLN A 18 0.70 -15.70 3.48
N SER A 19 0.23 -15.89 2.24
CA SER A 19 0.98 -15.50 1.03
C SER A 19 1.17 -13.98 0.98
N LEU A 20 0.15 -13.22 1.36
CA LEU A 20 0.22 -11.76 1.46
C LEU A 20 1.22 -11.33 2.52
N GLU A 21 1.16 -11.91 3.72
CA GLU A 21 2.11 -11.64 4.81
C GLU A 21 3.55 -11.89 4.38
N ASN A 22 3.82 -13.01 3.70
CA ASN A 22 5.14 -13.36 3.19
C ASN A 22 5.67 -12.35 2.15
N ARG A 23 4.78 -11.61 1.48
CA ARG A 23 5.16 -10.60 0.48
C ARG A 23 5.37 -9.21 1.07
N LEU A 24 4.85 -8.91 2.26
CA LEU A 24 4.95 -7.58 2.88
C LEU A 24 6.39 -7.07 3.02
N PRO A 25 7.41 -7.89 3.39
CA PRO A 25 8.79 -7.42 3.46
C PRO A 25 9.31 -6.91 2.12
N ALA A 26 9.08 -7.66 1.04
CA ALA A 26 9.50 -7.27 -0.31
C ALA A 26 8.78 -6.01 -0.80
N LEU A 27 7.48 -5.88 -0.48
CA LEU A 27 6.72 -4.65 -0.76
C LEU A 27 7.30 -3.44 -0.01
N ARG A 28 7.70 -3.64 1.26
CA ARG A 28 8.34 -2.61 2.07
C ARG A 28 9.66 -2.16 1.46
N ASP A 29 10.50 -3.10 1.05
CA ASP A 29 11.80 -2.80 0.45
C ASP A 29 11.64 -2.01 -0.86
N LEU A 30 10.70 -2.43 -1.73
CA LEU A 30 10.35 -1.69 -2.95
C LEU A 30 9.92 -0.26 -2.64
N LEU A 31 9.01 -0.06 -1.67
CA LEU A 31 8.56 1.27 -1.30
C LEU A 31 9.68 2.13 -0.74
N CYS A 32 10.59 1.54 0.03
CA CYS A 32 11.72 2.24 0.62
C CYS A 32 12.70 2.72 -0.46
N ASP A 33 13.04 1.86 -1.41
CA ASP A 33 13.86 2.19 -2.57
C ASP A 33 13.19 3.28 -3.42
N ARG A 34 11.96 3.04 -3.89
CA ARG A 34 11.26 3.95 -4.81
C ARG A 34 11.00 5.34 -4.23
N LEU A 35 10.73 5.44 -2.92
CA LEU A 35 10.41 6.70 -2.25
C LEU A 35 11.61 7.35 -1.54
N GLY A 36 12.78 6.71 -1.55
CA GLY A 36 14.00 7.20 -0.89
C GLY A 36 13.80 7.37 0.62
N VAL A 37 13.33 6.33 1.29
CA VAL A 37 13.06 6.32 2.74
C VAL A 37 13.70 5.12 3.42
N THR A 38 13.92 5.20 4.73
CA THR A 38 14.41 4.08 5.54
C THR A 38 13.28 3.07 5.83
N LEU A 39 13.65 1.83 6.17
CA LEU A 39 12.71 0.79 6.61
C LEU A 39 11.88 1.25 7.81
N SER A 40 12.50 1.92 8.78
CA SER A 40 11.82 2.51 9.96
C SER A 40 10.85 3.63 9.61
N ALA A 41 10.91 4.16 8.38
CA ALA A 41 9.99 5.16 7.87
C ALA A 41 8.81 4.60 7.09
N CYS A 42 8.82 3.32 6.75
CA CYS A 42 7.75 2.66 6.02
C CYS A 42 6.89 1.81 6.96
N HIS A 43 5.61 2.11 6.99
CA HIS A 43 4.63 1.38 7.79
C HIS A 43 3.61 0.73 6.84
N ILE A 44 3.36 -0.57 7.02
CA ILE A 44 2.42 -1.35 6.21
C ILE A 44 1.58 -2.21 7.15
N VAL A 45 0.27 -2.17 6.97
CA VAL A 45 -0.67 -3.03 7.69
C VAL A 45 -1.70 -3.62 6.74
N VAL A 46 -2.12 -4.86 7.03
CA VAL A 46 -3.25 -5.53 6.39
C VAL A 46 -4.45 -5.47 7.33
N ILE A 47 -5.60 -5.05 6.83
CA ILE A 47 -6.82 -4.82 7.59
C ILE A 47 -7.95 -5.65 6.97
N PRO A 48 -8.50 -6.65 7.68
CA PRO A 48 -9.65 -7.39 7.20
C PRO A 48 -10.90 -6.51 7.19
N VAL A 49 -11.65 -6.54 6.10
CA VAL A 49 -12.91 -5.80 5.94
C VAL A 49 -14.01 -6.69 5.36
N ARG A 50 -15.24 -6.18 5.27
CA ARG A 50 -16.31 -6.75 4.44
C ARG A 50 -16.46 -5.87 3.21
N ALA A 51 -16.16 -6.41 2.03
CA ALA A 51 -16.26 -5.67 0.78
C ALA A 51 -17.64 -5.87 0.11
N LEU A 52 -18.11 -4.87 -0.62
CA LEU A 52 -19.22 -5.05 -1.56
C LEU A 52 -18.78 -5.96 -2.73
N GLN A 53 -19.72 -6.74 -3.28
CA GLN A 53 -19.40 -7.74 -4.32
C GLN A 53 -19.12 -7.13 -5.69
N ASP A 54 -19.55 -5.89 -5.93
CA ASP A 54 -19.46 -5.18 -7.21
C ASP A 54 -18.25 -4.24 -7.32
N GLN A 55 -17.33 -4.30 -6.35
CA GLN A 55 -16.09 -3.53 -6.33
C GLN A 55 -14.86 -4.43 -6.16
N PRO A 56 -13.63 -3.91 -6.39
CA PRO A 56 -12.41 -4.64 -6.06
C PRO A 56 -12.41 -5.09 -4.59
N PRO A 57 -12.17 -6.39 -4.29
CA PRO A 57 -12.17 -6.90 -2.92
C PRO A 57 -10.92 -6.50 -2.13
N VAL A 58 -9.96 -5.84 -2.78
CA VAL A 58 -8.75 -5.29 -2.17
C VAL A 58 -8.60 -3.82 -2.52
N ASN A 59 -8.40 -3.00 -1.50
CA ASN A 59 -8.08 -1.58 -1.61
C ASN A 59 -6.79 -1.26 -0.86
N VAL A 60 -5.86 -0.60 -1.52
CA VAL A 60 -4.63 -0.12 -0.92
C VAL A 60 -4.67 1.41 -0.83
N GLU A 61 -4.48 1.94 0.36
CA GLU A 61 -4.24 3.36 0.58
C GLU A 61 -2.78 3.60 0.87
N LEU A 62 -2.16 4.46 0.07
CA LEU A 62 -0.80 4.95 0.24
C LEU A 62 -0.84 6.43 0.66
N HIS A 63 -0.41 6.71 1.89
CA HIS A 63 -0.21 8.08 2.35
C HIS A 63 1.28 8.41 2.41
N ILE A 64 1.68 9.50 1.77
CA ILE A 64 3.08 9.94 1.70
C ILE A 64 3.20 11.43 1.99
N LEU A 65 4.35 11.86 2.53
CA LEU A 65 4.70 13.30 2.53
C LEU A 65 5.17 13.73 1.13
N PRO A 66 4.94 14.99 0.71
CA PRO A 66 5.46 15.50 -0.56
C PRO A 66 6.98 15.61 -0.51
N ARG A 67 7.62 15.43 -1.67
CA ARG A 67 9.02 15.78 -1.95
C ARG A 67 9.17 16.13 -3.44
N PRO A 68 10.14 16.98 -3.85
CA PRO A 68 10.31 17.34 -5.25
C PRO A 68 10.45 16.14 -6.20
N GLU A 69 11.10 15.07 -5.74
CA GLU A 69 11.34 13.86 -6.55
C GLU A 69 10.08 12.99 -6.69
N ARG A 70 9.03 13.24 -5.88
CA ARG A 70 7.77 12.48 -5.87
C ARG A 70 6.77 13.09 -6.85
N THR A 71 7.16 13.13 -8.12
CA THR A 71 6.29 13.64 -9.19
C THR A 71 5.05 12.75 -9.36
N THR A 72 3.98 13.30 -9.93
CA THR A 72 2.76 12.54 -10.23
C THR A 72 3.03 11.29 -11.08
N GLY A 73 3.96 11.37 -12.05
CA GLY A 73 4.35 10.23 -12.88
C GLY A 73 4.98 9.12 -12.05
N ARG A 74 5.99 9.45 -11.24
CA ARG A 74 6.66 8.50 -10.36
C ARG A 74 5.71 7.88 -9.34
N ILE A 75 4.78 8.66 -8.78
CA ILE A 75 3.78 8.12 -7.84
C ILE A 75 2.81 7.17 -8.55
N ARG A 76 2.42 7.45 -9.80
CA ARG A 76 1.57 6.54 -10.58
C ARG A 76 2.28 5.21 -10.87
N GLU A 77 3.56 5.24 -11.22
CA GLU A 77 4.39 4.03 -11.41
C GLU A 77 4.43 3.18 -10.13
N ILE A 78 4.73 3.81 -8.99
CA ILE A 78 4.74 3.14 -7.68
C ILE A 78 3.36 2.54 -7.37
N CYS A 79 2.27 3.27 -7.62
CA CYS A 79 0.92 2.75 -7.40
C CYS A 79 0.58 1.57 -8.31
N ALA A 80 1.06 1.56 -9.55
CA ALA A 80 0.90 0.43 -10.46
C ALA A 80 1.69 -0.80 -9.96
N GLU A 81 2.94 -0.63 -9.55
CA GLU A 81 3.76 -1.71 -8.98
C GLU A 81 3.09 -2.33 -7.73
N ILE A 82 2.56 -1.50 -6.83
CA ILE A 82 1.79 -1.97 -5.66
C ILE A 82 0.57 -2.77 -6.13
N LYS A 83 -0.20 -2.23 -7.08
CA LYS A 83 -1.41 -2.88 -7.60
C LYS A 83 -1.08 -4.26 -8.14
N ASP A 84 -0.03 -4.38 -8.94
CA ASP A 84 0.34 -5.64 -9.59
C ASP A 84 0.80 -6.67 -8.57
N ILE A 85 1.66 -6.29 -7.61
CA ILE A 85 2.13 -7.20 -6.54
C ILE A 85 0.96 -7.73 -5.71
N VAL A 86 0.03 -6.86 -5.33
CA VAL A 86 -1.09 -7.25 -4.47
C VAL A 86 -2.11 -8.08 -5.26
N SER A 87 -2.35 -7.73 -6.53
CA SER A 87 -3.27 -8.50 -7.39
C SER A 87 -2.71 -9.89 -7.70
N ASP A 88 -1.40 -10.02 -7.93
CA ASP A 88 -0.71 -11.29 -8.14
C ASP A 88 -0.85 -12.22 -6.92
N VAL A 89 -0.56 -11.71 -5.73
CA VAL A 89 -0.62 -12.52 -4.49
C VAL A 89 -2.04 -12.90 -4.09
N THR A 90 -3.01 -11.99 -4.30
CA THR A 90 -4.41 -12.22 -3.90
C THR A 90 -5.23 -12.93 -4.97
N GLY A 91 -4.76 -12.96 -6.22
CA GLY A 91 -5.53 -13.45 -7.36
C GLY A 91 -6.80 -12.63 -7.65
N LYS A 92 -6.89 -11.39 -7.13
CA LYS A 92 -8.06 -10.52 -7.25
C LYS A 92 -7.70 -9.12 -7.75
N PRO A 93 -8.65 -8.41 -8.39
CA PRO A 93 -8.46 -7.01 -8.73
C PRO A 93 -8.17 -6.17 -7.48
N THR A 94 -7.12 -5.36 -7.54
CA THR A 94 -6.75 -4.42 -6.48
C THR A 94 -6.96 -2.98 -6.94
N ALA A 95 -7.58 -2.15 -6.09
CA ALA A 95 -7.59 -0.70 -6.23
C ALA A 95 -6.46 -0.10 -5.40
N VAL A 96 -5.76 0.91 -5.93
CA VAL A 96 -4.72 1.66 -5.20
C VAL A 96 -5.05 3.15 -5.25
N ARG A 97 -5.03 3.80 -4.08
CA ARG A 97 -5.25 5.24 -3.92
C ARG A 97 -4.05 5.82 -3.19
N CYS A 98 -3.49 6.89 -3.73
CA CYS A 98 -2.39 7.61 -3.10
C CYS A 98 -2.81 9.04 -2.76
N ALA A 99 -2.51 9.48 -1.54
CA ALA A 99 -2.67 10.88 -1.15
C ALA A 99 -1.36 11.42 -0.57
N MET A 100 -1.03 12.65 -0.96
CA MET A 100 0.04 13.40 -0.32
C MET A 100 -0.52 14.12 0.90
N LEU A 101 0.13 13.91 2.04
CA LEU A 101 -0.21 14.54 3.31
C LEU A 101 0.37 15.95 3.37
N ASP A 102 -0.27 16.84 4.11
CA ASP A 102 0.28 18.16 4.39
C ASP A 102 1.41 18.05 5.45
N PRO A 103 2.65 18.46 5.13
CA PRO A 103 3.76 18.37 6.06
C PRO A 103 3.60 19.26 7.30
N LEU A 104 2.78 20.32 7.26
CA LEU A 104 2.56 21.21 8.40
C LEU A 104 1.64 20.61 9.47
N THR A 105 0.68 19.79 9.04
CA THR A 105 -0.33 19.19 9.92
C THR A 105 -0.06 17.71 10.21
N TYR A 106 0.87 17.09 9.48
CA TYR A 106 1.23 15.71 9.71
C TYR A 106 2.18 15.54 10.92
N VAL A 107 1.64 15.00 12.01
CA VAL A 107 2.40 14.61 13.21
C VAL A 107 2.49 13.10 13.26
N ALA A 108 3.70 12.57 13.46
CA ALA A 108 3.94 11.16 13.69
C ALA A 108 4.87 10.97 14.88
N LEU A 109 4.47 10.08 15.79
CA LEU A 109 5.28 9.58 16.88
C LEU A 109 5.65 8.13 16.56
N LYS A 110 6.88 7.74 16.85
CA LYS A 110 7.41 6.41 16.59
C LYS A 110 8.15 5.90 17.80
#